data_AF-A0A8T0PII2-F1
#
_entry.id   AF-A0A8T0PII2-F1
#
_cell.length_a   1.000
_cell.length_b   1.000
_cell.length_c   1.000
_cell.angle_alpha   90.00
_cell.angle_beta   90.00
_cell.angle_gamma   90.00
#
_symmetry.space_group_name_H-M   'P 1'
#
loop_
_entity.id
_entity.type
_entity.pdbx_description
1 polymer ?
#
loop_
_entity_poly.entity_id
_entity_poly.type
_entity_poly.pdbx_seq_one_letter_code
_entity_poly.pdbx_strand_id
1 'polypeptide(L)'
;MAPAAGADSMMTREQLLHLFSRFSFLTSLPEVKQRIADAVRDKQEAVAVTTEIQEEILREMGIDPGFGIGCLGKVNLVYENDKDLMIKFYQFVAKEEMAIDEAELEPIEMAEKLHAQQILQEQVKRHLHYIRVVYNESC
;
A
#
# COMPACT_ATOMS: atom_id res chain seq x y z
N MET A 1 5.65 35.57 16.39
CA MET A 1 4.67 34.74 15.66
C MET A 1 5.13 34.73 14.20
N ALA A 2 5.62 33.59 13.72
CA ALA A 2 6.00 33.39 12.33
C ALA A 2 5.27 32.13 11.85
N PRO A 3 4.64 32.11 10.68
CA PRO A 3 4.04 30.90 10.14
C PRO A 3 5.18 30.02 9.62
N ALA A 4 5.29 28.80 10.14
CA ALA A 4 6.20 27.81 9.58
C ALA A 4 5.63 27.35 8.24
N ALA A 5 6.22 27.85 7.15
CA ALA A 5 5.99 27.34 5.81
C ALA A 5 6.48 25.89 5.74
N GLY A 6 5.56 24.95 5.51
CA GLY A 6 5.88 23.52 5.40
C GLY A 6 4.67 22.56 5.37
N ALA A 7 3.44 23.04 5.50
CA ALA A 7 2.24 22.20 5.57
C ALA A 7 1.49 22.01 4.22
N ASP A 8 1.87 22.72 3.15
CA ASP A 8 1.10 22.76 1.89
C ASP A 8 1.55 21.77 0.80
N SER A 9 2.60 20.97 1.02
CA SER A 9 3.18 20.12 -0.03
C SER A 9 2.87 18.63 0.09
N MET A 10 2.21 18.20 1.16
CA MET A 10 2.02 16.79 1.48
C MET A 10 0.70 16.55 2.24
N MET A 11 0.07 15.39 2.00
CA MET A 11 -1.03 14.92 2.83
C MET A 11 -0.59 14.70 4.28
N THR A 12 -1.48 14.98 5.22
CA THR A 12 -1.22 14.73 6.64
C THR A 12 -1.19 13.23 6.94
N ARG A 13 -0.59 12.87 8.07
CA ARG A 13 -0.58 11.50 8.59
C ARG A 13 -1.98 10.88 8.66
N GLU A 14 -2.96 11.63 9.17
CA GLU A 14 -4.33 11.14 9.32
C GLU A 14 -5.01 10.91 7.97
N GLN A 15 -4.76 11.79 7.00
CA GLN A 15 -5.27 11.63 5.63
C GLN A 15 -4.68 10.37 4.97
N LEU A 16 -3.38 10.14 5.10
CA LEU A 16 -2.73 8.94 4.58
C LEU A 16 -3.31 7.66 5.22
N LEU A 17 -3.44 7.64 6.55
CA LEU A 17 -3.99 6.48 7.25
C LEU A 17 -5.45 6.21 6.87
N HIS A 18 -6.25 7.26 6.67
CA HIS A 18 -7.62 7.12 6.19
C HIS A 18 -7.64 6.51 4.79
N LEU A 19 -6.82 7.02 3.86
CA LEU A 19 -6.69 6.48 2.52
C LEU A 19 -6.34 4.98 2.54
N PHE A 20 -5.30 4.61 3.31
CA PHE A 20 -4.84 3.23 3.42
C PHE A 20 -5.94 2.30 3.96
N SER A 21 -6.63 2.72 5.02
CA SER A 21 -7.69 1.94 5.63
C SER A 21 -8.91 1.79 4.71
N ARG A 22 -9.30 2.88 4.04
CA ARG A 22 -10.47 2.89 3.16
C ARG A 22 -10.20 2.05 1.91
N PHE A 23 -9.02 2.19 1.32
CA PHE A 23 -8.60 1.39 0.18
C PHE A 23 -8.57 -0.10 0.53
N SER A 24 -7.93 -0.48 1.63
CA SER A 24 -7.89 -1.88 2.08
C SER A 24 -9.27 -2.46 2.35
N PHE A 25 -10.23 -1.65 2.81
CA PHE A 25 -11.61 -2.09 2.98
C PHE A 25 -12.27 -2.31 1.62
N LEU A 26 -12.22 -1.31 0.72
CA LEU A 26 -12.86 -1.40 -0.59
C LEU A 26 -12.32 -2.56 -1.41
N THR A 27 -11.00 -2.75 -1.48
CA THR A 27 -10.41 -3.87 -2.26
C THR A 27 -10.64 -5.24 -1.64
N SER A 28 -11.18 -5.33 -0.42
CA SER A 28 -11.65 -6.58 0.16
C SER A 28 -13.08 -6.94 -0.24
N LEU A 29 -13.86 -5.97 -0.75
CA LEU A 29 -15.24 -6.18 -1.16
C LEU A 29 -15.32 -6.96 -2.47
N PRO A 30 -16.19 -7.99 -2.56
CA PRO A 30 -16.35 -8.79 -3.78
C PRO A 30 -16.68 -7.95 -5.02
N GLU A 31 -17.49 -6.89 -4.85
CA GLU A 31 -17.91 -6.02 -5.94
C GLU A 31 -16.73 -5.24 -6.54
N VAL A 32 -15.80 -4.81 -5.70
CA VAL A 32 -14.59 -4.09 -6.12
C VAL A 32 -13.60 -5.05 -6.77
N LYS A 33 -13.42 -6.26 -6.21
CA LYS A 33 -12.59 -7.30 -6.83
C LYS A 33 -13.11 -7.65 -8.22
N GLN A 34 -14.43 -7.81 -8.36
CA GLN A 34 -15.07 -8.07 -9.64
C GLN A 34 -14.85 -6.91 -10.62
N ARG A 35 -14.96 -5.65 -10.17
CA ARG A 35 -14.66 -4.47 -10.99
C ARG A 35 -13.24 -4.50 -11.54
N ILE A 36 -12.24 -4.86 -10.73
CA ILE A 36 -10.83 -4.94 -11.18
C ILE A 36 -10.66 -6.09 -12.19
N ALA A 37 -11.21 -7.28 -11.89
CA ALA A 37 -11.14 -8.44 -12.79
C ALA A 37 -11.86 -8.21 -14.13
N ASP A 38 -12.99 -7.52 -14.11
CA ASP A 38 -13.75 -7.16 -15.32
C ASP A 38 -12.95 -6.22 -16.21
N ALA A 39 -12.27 -5.22 -15.63
CA ALA A 39 -11.42 -4.31 -16.37
C ALA A 39 -10.22 -5.01 -17.01
N VAL A 40 -9.58 -5.94 -16.29
CA VAL A 40 -8.48 -6.77 -16.85
C VAL A 40 -8.99 -7.62 -18.01
N ARG A 41 -10.17 -8.22 -17.89
CA ARG A 41 -10.81 -8.96 -18.98
C ARG A 41 -11.10 -8.08 -20.21
N ASP A 42 -11.44 -6.82 -19.98
CA ASP A 42 -11.62 -5.79 -21.00
C ASP A 42 -10.29 -5.17 -21.50
N LYS A 43 -9.14 -5.78 -21.13
CA LYS A 43 -7.77 -5.39 -21.50
C LYS A 43 -7.31 -4.04 -20.96
N GLN A 44 -7.91 -3.59 -19.87
CA GLN A 44 -7.40 -2.47 -19.09
C GLN A 44 -6.37 -2.97 -18.08
N GLU A 45 -5.46 -2.09 -17.65
CA GLU A 45 -4.49 -2.43 -16.62
C GLU A 45 -5.17 -2.41 -15.25
N ALA A 46 -4.96 -3.44 -14.43
CA ALA A 46 -5.55 -3.49 -13.08
C ALA A 46 -5.12 -2.28 -12.23
N VAL A 47 -3.89 -1.81 -12.42
CA VAL A 47 -3.35 -0.61 -11.76
C VAL A 47 -4.15 0.65 -12.07
N ALA A 48 -4.75 0.76 -13.26
CA ALA A 48 -5.59 1.91 -13.60
C ALA A 48 -6.85 1.92 -12.72
N VAL A 49 -7.45 0.74 -12.50
CA VAL A 49 -8.65 0.60 -11.65
C VAL A 49 -8.32 0.82 -10.19
N THR A 50 -7.20 0.29 -9.69
CA THR A 50 -6.79 0.56 -8.31
C THR A 50 -6.45 2.03 -8.10
N THR A 51 -5.86 2.69 -9.10
CA THR A 51 -5.64 4.14 -9.09
C THR A 51 -6.98 4.89 -9.04
N GLU A 52 -7.97 4.54 -9.87
CA GLU A 52 -9.30 5.15 -9.81
C GLU A 52 -9.95 5.03 -8.42
N ILE A 53 -9.82 3.87 -7.76
CA ILE A 53 -10.31 3.66 -6.40
C ILE A 53 -9.58 4.60 -5.42
N GLN A 54 -8.26 4.79 -5.56
CA GLN A 54 -7.53 5.78 -4.76
C GLN A 54 -8.03 7.20 -5.03
N GLU A 55 -8.30 7.56 -6.29
CA GLU A 55 -8.85 8.87 -6.67
C GLU A 55 -10.25 9.09 -6.08
N GLU A 56 -11.12 8.07 -6.10
CA GLU A 56 -12.46 8.13 -5.49
C GLU A 56 -12.37 8.44 -4.00
N ILE A 57 -11.50 7.75 -3.27
CA ILE A 57 -11.29 7.99 -1.83
C ILE A 57 -10.73 9.40 -1.59
N LEU A 58 -9.77 9.84 -2.40
CA LEU A 58 -9.20 11.18 -2.30
C LEU A 58 -10.28 12.26 -2.51
N ARG A 59 -11.16 12.09 -3.50
CA ARG A 59 -12.30 12.98 -3.74
C ARG A 59 -13.29 12.97 -2.55
N GLU A 60 -13.60 11.80 -1.98
CA GLU A 60 -14.42 11.68 -0.76
C GLU A 60 -13.84 12.47 0.41
N MET A 61 -12.51 12.53 0.52
CA MET A 61 -11.80 13.29 1.55
C MET A 61 -11.65 14.79 1.23
N GLY A 62 -12.12 15.25 0.06
CA GLY A 62 -11.95 16.63 -0.41
C GLY A 62 -10.53 16.96 -0.87
N ILE A 63 -9.75 15.95 -1.27
CA ILE A 63 -8.36 16.07 -1.73
C ILE A 63 -8.33 15.93 -3.26
N ASP A 64 -7.56 16.78 -3.92
CA ASP A 64 -7.31 16.65 -5.35
C ASP A 64 -6.59 15.33 -5.65
N PRO A 65 -7.11 14.46 -6.54
CA PRO A 65 -6.47 13.18 -6.84
C PRO A 65 -5.04 13.29 -7.34
N GLY A 66 -4.75 14.25 -8.22
CA GLY A 66 -3.40 14.45 -8.75
C GLY A 66 -2.40 14.80 -7.65
N PHE A 67 -2.80 15.69 -6.73
CA PHE A 67 -2.04 15.99 -5.53
C PHE A 67 -1.86 14.75 -4.63
N GLY A 68 -2.94 14.02 -4.34
CA GLY A 68 -2.90 12.87 -3.43
C GLY A 68 -2.04 11.72 -3.93
N ILE A 69 -2.18 11.35 -5.21
CA ILE A 69 -1.32 10.35 -5.86
C ILE A 69 0.13 10.83 -5.89
N GLY A 70 0.36 12.12 -6.21
CA GLY A 70 1.67 12.72 -6.14
C GLY A 70 2.30 12.71 -4.73
N CYS A 71 1.47 12.73 -3.68
CA CYS A 71 1.92 12.57 -2.30
C CYS A 71 2.35 11.14 -2.00
N LEU A 72 1.63 10.12 -2.48
CA LEU A 72 1.98 8.70 -2.25
C LEU A 72 3.42 8.39 -2.68
N GLY A 73 3.87 8.92 -3.82
CA GLY A 73 5.25 8.78 -4.31
C GLY A 73 6.32 9.46 -3.44
N LYS A 74 5.92 10.31 -2.48
CA LYS A 74 6.82 11.07 -1.59
C LYS A 74 6.73 10.61 -0.14
N VAL A 75 5.84 9.69 0.22
CA VAL A 75 5.65 9.21 1.60
C VAL A 75 6.97 8.74 2.22
N ASN A 76 7.73 7.94 1.48
CA ASN A 76 9.03 7.43 1.93
C ASN A 76 10.08 8.51 2.18
N LEU A 77 9.94 9.69 1.57
CA LEU A 77 10.88 10.81 1.74
C LEU A 77 10.47 11.71 2.90
N VAL A 78 9.16 11.97 3.05
CA VAL A 78 8.64 12.92 4.05
C VAL A 78 8.46 12.27 5.42
N TYR A 79 8.09 10.99 5.45
CA TYR A 79 7.71 10.28 6.68
C TYR A 79 8.63 9.11 7.04
N GLU A 80 9.86 9.06 6.52
CA GLU A 80 10.82 7.98 6.78
C GLU A 80 11.03 7.66 8.28
N ASN A 81 10.90 8.68 9.13
CA ASN A 81 11.11 8.58 10.57
C ASN A 81 9.87 8.10 11.34
N ASP A 82 8.67 8.16 10.75
CA ASP A 82 7.43 7.64 11.35
C ASP A 82 7.26 6.17 10.97
N LYS A 83 7.92 5.29 11.72
CA LYS A 83 7.93 3.85 11.45
C LYS A 83 6.54 3.24 11.40
N ASP A 84 5.60 3.70 12.23
CA ASP A 84 4.25 3.18 12.27
C ASP A 84 3.49 3.53 11.00
N LEU A 85 3.60 4.78 10.54
CA LEU A 85 3.02 5.21 9.27
C LEU A 85 3.65 4.46 8.10
N MET A 86 4.98 4.29 8.10
CA MET A 86 5.70 3.56 7.05
C MET A 86 5.26 2.10 6.97
N ILE A 87 5.07 1.42 8.10
CA ILE A 87 4.52 0.06 8.13
C ILE A 87 3.13 0.04 7.48
N LYS A 88 2.27 1.02 7.79
CA LYS A 88 0.93 1.12 7.18
C LYS A 88 0.97 1.43 5.69
N PHE A 89 1.91 2.26 5.25
CA PHE A 89 2.12 2.55 3.83
C PHE A 89 2.55 1.30 3.05
N TYR A 90 3.53 0.54 3.54
CA TYR A 90 3.93 -0.71 2.87
C TYR A 90 2.84 -1.78 2.92
N GLN A 91 2.04 -1.83 3.98
CA GLN A 91 0.84 -2.68 4.02
C GLN A 91 -0.19 -2.28 2.95
N PHE A 92 -0.38 -0.98 2.73
CA PHE A 92 -1.25 -0.44 1.70
C PHE A 92 -0.75 -0.81 0.29
N VAL A 93 0.54 -0.60 -0.02
CA VAL A 93 1.13 -1.00 -1.31
C VAL A 93 1.00 -2.51 -1.52
N ALA A 94 1.28 -3.32 -0.50
CA ALA A 94 1.11 -4.77 -0.61
C ALA A 94 -0.35 -5.18 -0.86
N LYS A 95 -1.33 -4.41 -0.35
CA LYS A 95 -2.76 -4.66 -0.59
C LYS A 95 -3.19 -4.28 -1.99
N GLU A 96 -2.61 -3.22 -2.55
CA GLU A 96 -2.80 -2.87 -3.97
C GLU A 96 -2.26 -3.97 -4.88
N GLU A 97 -1.01 -4.38 -4.66
CA GLU A 97 -0.38 -5.47 -5.42
C GLU A 97 -1.20 -6.76 -5.35
N MET A 98 -1.69 -7.14 -4.16
CA MET A 98 -2.55 -8.32 -4.02
C MET A 98 -3.86 -8.19 -4.80
N ALA A 99 -4.48 -7.00 -4.84
CA ALA A 99 -5.72 -6.79 -5.57
C ALA A 99 -5.51 -6.85 -7.09
N ILE A 100 -4.34 -6.39 -7.56
CA ILE A 100 -3.90 -6.53 -8.96
C ILE A 100 -3.64 -8.00 -9.30
N ASP A 101 -2.85 -8.69 -8.48
CA ASP A 101 -2.53 -10.12 -8.64
C ASP A 101 -3.79 -10.98 -8.71
N GLU A 102 -4.75 -10.73 -7.81
CA GLU A 102 -6.04 -11.46 -7.78
C GLU A 102 -6.84 -11.30 -9.08
N ALA A 103 -6.65 -10.19 -9.80
CA ALA A 103 -7.35 -9.90 -11.05
C ALA A 103 -6.59 -10.39 -12.29
N GLU A 104 -5.26 -10.44 -12.22
CA GLU A 104 -4.39 -10.77 -13.37
C GLU A 104 -3.91 -12.22 -13.39
N LEU A 105 -3.71 -12.84 -12.23
CA LEU A 105 -3.13 -14.17 -12.12
C LEU A 105 -4.19 -15.25 -12.06
N GLU A 106 -3.88 -16.38 -12.71
CA GLU A 106 -4.67 -17.59 -12.53
C GLU A 106 -4.43 -18.17 -11.11
N PRO A 107 -5.36 -18.97 -10.56
CA PRO A 107 -5.27 -19.48 -9.18
C PRO A 107 -3.97 -20.23 -8.86
N ILE A 108 -3.38 -20.90 -9.85
CA ILE A 108 -2.11 -21.61 -9.70
C ILE A 108 -0.94 -20.63 -9.57
N GLU A 109 -0.87 -19.63 -10.45
CA GLU A 109 0.17 -18.60 -10.43
C GLU A 109 0.09 -17.77 -9.13
N MET A 110 -1.14 -17.48 -8.69
CA MET A 110 -1.37 -16.84 -7.40
C MET A 110 -0.87 -17.69 -6.22
N ALA A 111 -1.15 -19.00 -6.22
CA ALA A 111 -0.70 -19.91 -5.17
C ALA A 111 0.83 -20.02 -5.11
N GLU A 112 1.49 -20.05 -6.27
CA GLU A 112 2.95 -20.06 -6.38
C GLU A 112 3.57 -18.76 -5.85
N LYS A 113 3.02 -17.60 -6.24
CA LYS A 113 3.47 -16.28 -5.76
C LYS A 113 3.30 -16.17 -4.23
N LEU A 114 2.16 -16.58 -3.69
CA LEU A 114 1.90 -16.59 -2.25
C LEU A 114 2.86 -17.51 -1.51
N HIS A 115 3.14 -18.71 -2.05
CA HIS A 115 4.07 -19.64 -1.44
C HIS A 115 5.51 -19.10 -1.42
N ALA A 116 5.98 -18.52 -2.53
CA ALA A 116 7.28 -17.88 -2.60
C ALA A 116 7.39 -16.71 -1.61
N GLN A 117 6.33 -15.89 -1.49
CA GLN A 117 6.28 -14.79 -0.54
C GLN A 117 6.34 -15.28 0.92
N GLN A 118 5.63 -16.37 1.26
CA GLN A 118 5.69 -16.99 2.59
C GLN A 118 7.10 -17.48 2.93
N ILE A 119 7.79 -18.14 1.99
CA ILE A 119 9.18 -18.58 2.19
C ILE A 119 10.09 -17.39 2.48
N LEU A 120 9.98 -16.31 1.70
CA LEU A 120 10.77 -15.10 1.89
C LEU A 120 10.50 -14.47 3.26
N GLN A 121 9.23 -14.35 3.66
CA GLN A 121 8.85 -13.81 4.97
C GLN A 121 9.47 -14.61 6.12
N GLU A 122 9.43 -15.94 6.04
CA GLU A 122 10.05 -16.81 7.05
C GLU A 122 11.58 -16.69 7.07
N GLN A 123 12.23 -16.51 5.91
CA GLN A 123 13.66 -16.26 5.84
C GLN A 123 14.05 -14.94 6.50
N VAL A 124 13.34 -13.84 6.18
CA VAL A 124 13.57 -12.51 6.78
C VAL A 124 13.34 -12.57 8.30
N LYS A 125 12.27 -13.22 8.75
CA LYS A 125 11.97 -13.39 10.17
C LYS A 125 13.07 -14.15 10.90
N ARG A 126 13.60 -15.24 10.31
CA ARG A 126 14.75 -15.97 10.85
C ARG A 126 16.00 -15.09 10.93
N HIS A 127 16.28 -14.32 9.89
CA HIS A 127 17.44 -13.42 9.86
C HIS A 127 17.34 -12.33 10.93
N LEU A 128 16.18 -11.69 11.09
CA LEU A 128 15.94 -10.70 12.15
C LEU A 128 16.08 -11.30 13.55
N HIS A 129 15.60 -12.53 13.74
CA HIS A 129 15.79 -13.25 15.00
C HIS A 129 17.29 -13.50 15.28
N TYR A 130 18.04 -13.96 14.28
CA TYR A 130 19.48 -14.18 14.38
C TYR A 130 20.23 -12.88 14.75
N ILE A 131 19.96 -11.77 14.05
CA ILE A 131 20.57 -10.46 14.38
C ILE A 131 20.25 -10.09 15.82
N ARG A 132 18.99 -10.20 16.26
CA ARG A 132 18.59 -9.86 17.63
C ARG A 132 19.34 -10.70 18.67
N VAL A 133 19.51 -12.00 18.43
CA VAL A 133 20.25 -12.90 19.34
C VAL A 133 21.71 -12.50 19.39
N VAL A 134 22.40 -12.39 18.25
CA VAL A 134 23.83 -12.04 18.18
C VAL A 134 24.11 -10.66 18.77
N TYR A 135 23.25 -9.67 18.50
CA TYR A 135 23.40 -8.32 19.04
C TYR A 135 23.24 -8.30 20.57
N ASN A 136 22.33 -9.10 21.12
CA ASN A 136 22.15 -9.24 22.57
C ASN A 136 23.27 -10.03 23.26
N GLU A 137 23.96 -10.93 22.56
CA GLU A 137 25.11 -11.68 23.08
C GLU A 137 26.43 -10.91 22.99
N SER A 138 26.48 -9.83 22.19
CA SER A 138 27.68 -9.02 21.95
C SER A 138 27.74 -7.72 22.77
N CYS A 139 26.79 -7.48 23.69
CA CYS A 139 26.74 -6.33 24.60
C CYS A 139 26.88 -6.74 26.07
#